data_AF-A0A423WVD0-F1
#
_entry.id   AF-A0A423WVD0-F1
#
_cell.length_a   1.000
_cell.length_b   1.000
_cell.length_c   1.000
_cell.angle_alpha   90.00
_cell.angle_beta   90.00
_cell.angle_gamma   90.00
#
_symmetry.space_group_name_H-M   'P 1'
#
loop_
_entity.id
_entity.type
_entity.pdbx_description
1 polymer ?
#
loop_
_entity_poly.entity_id
_entity_poly.type
_entity_poly.pdbx_seq_one_letter_code
_entity_poly.pdbx_strand_id
1 'polypeptide(L)'
;MIIQSTNTAGGVGANQFDLLIPGGGIGEFQNGCLRQFGITFPGDPQGGVDSRPDCGELPTQRLRDGCYWRFDWFHGANNPHVNFTQVRCPSELIAKSGCMRSDDSNFPLYTDYQGYEQINFQGYEQINFQGYEQIVCQDHE
;
A
#
# COMPACT_ATOMS: atom_id res chain seq x y z
N MET A 1 -5.79 1.38 10.23
CA MET A 1 -5.50 1.25 8.79
C MET A 1 -6.26 0.02 8.28
N ILE A 2 -6.97 0.14 7.16
CA ILE A 2 -7.61 -1.00 6.49
C ILE A 2 -6.84 -1.25 5.20
N ILE A 3 -6.51 -2.51 4.91
CA ILE A 3 -5.73 -2.91 3.74
C ILE A 3 -6.45 -4.03 3.00
N GLN A 4 -6.19 -4.14 1.70
CA GLN A 4 -6.59 -5.28 0.88
C GLN A 4 -5.32 -6.04 0.50
N SER A 5 -5.28 -7.35 0.76
CA SER A 5 -4.19 -8.19 0.26
C SER A 5 -4.31 -8.32 -1.26
N THR A 6 -3.27 -7.89 -1.97
CA THR A 6 -3.20 -7.92 -3.45
C THR A 6 -2.07 -8.79 -3.99
N ASN A 7 -1.16 -9.24 -3.12
CA ASN A 7 -0.05 -10.12 -3.46
C ASN A 7 0.36 -10.96 -2.23
N THR A 8 1.18 -11.97 -2.47
CA THR A 8 1.88 -12.76 -1.46
C THR A 8 3.38 -12.65 -1.67
N ALA A 9 4.15 -12.59 -0.59
CA ALA A 9 5.60 -12.68 -0.63
C ALA A 9 6.07 -14.05 -0.12
N GLY A 10 7.12 -14.60 -0.73
CA GLY A 10 7.88 -15.69 -0.13
C GLY A 10 8.80 -15.16 0.97
N GLY A 11 9.10 -15.98 1.98
CA GLY A 11 10.11 -15.64 3.00
C GLY A 11 9.68 -14.64 4.09
N VAL A 12 8.40 -14.25 4.12
CA VAL A 12 7.83 -13.44 5.21
C VAL A 12 7.37 -14.34 6.37
N GLY A 13 7.44 -13.81 7.60
CA GLY A 13 6.99 -14.50 8.81
C GLY A 13 5.49 -14.77 8.83
N ALA A 14 5.05 -15.60 9.77
CA ALA A 14 3.62 -15.85 9.97
C ALA A 14 2.89 -14.54 10.33
N ASN A 15 1.74 -14.30 9.69
CA ASN A 15 0.92 -13.09 9.88
C ASN A 15 1.67 -11.77 9.63
N GLN A 16 2.63 -11.77 8.70
CA GLN A 16 3.32 -10.56 8.28
C GLN A 16 2.57 -9.86 7.13
N PHE A 17 2.44 -8.55 7.24
CA PHE A 17 1.93 -7.68 6.17
C PHE A 17 3.08 -6.87 5.61
N ASP A 18 3.38 -7.07 4.34
CA ASP A 18 4.25 -6.17 3.59
C ASP A 18 3.39 -5.08 2.96
N LEU A 19 3.57 -3.84 3.40
CA LEU A 19 2.74 -2.72 2.98
C LEU A 19 3.30 -2.14 1.68
N LEU A 20 2.46 -2.10 0.64
CA LEU A 20 2.81 -1.48 -0.64
C LEU A 20 2.95 0.05 -0.47
N ILE A 21 4.18 0.49 -0.19
CA ILE A 21 4.53 1.90 -0.01
C ILE A 21 5.58 2.27 -1.06
N PRO A 22 5.25 3.16 -2.03
CA PRO A 22 6.24 3.73 -2.92
C PRO A 22 7.46 4.29 -2.18
N GLY A 23 8.66 3.89 -2.61
CA GLY A 23 9.90 4.26 -1.92
C GLY A 23 10.12 3.51 -0.60
N GLY A 24 9.46 2.37 -0.37
CA GLY A 24 9.69 1.45 0.76
C GLY A 24 10.74 0.36 0.50
N GLY A 25 11.29 0.31 -0.72
CA GLY A 25 12.26 -0.70 -1.16
C GLY A 25 11.66 -1.61 -2.23
N ILE A 26 12.48 -1.98 -3.22
CA ILE A 26 12.07 -2.85 -4.34
C ILE A 26 12.24 -4.34 -4.04
N GLY A 27 12.98 -4.66 -2.98
CA GLY A 27 13.27 -6.03 -2.55
C GLY A 27 14.17 -6.78 -3.54
N GLU A 28 13.98 -8.09 -3.60
CA GLU A 28 14.79 -9.01 -4.41
C GLU A 28 14.57 -8.84 -5.92
N PHE A 29 13.38 -8.42 -6.34
CA PHE A 29 13.00 -8.26 -7.75
C PHE A 29 13.31 -6.86 -8.25
N GLN A 30 14.60 -6.57 -8.45
CA GLN A 30 15.05 -5.21 -8.76
C GLN A 30 14.63 -4.71 -10.17
N ASN A 31 14.23 -5.62 -11.05
CA ASN A 31 14.01 -5.31 -12.46
C ASN A 31 12.62 -4.76 -12.79
N GLY A 32 11.60 -4.96 -11.95
CA GLY A 32 10.24 -4.52 -12.31
C GLY A 32 10.15 -3.00 -12.45
N CYS A 33 10.59 -2.25 -11.43
CA CYS A 33 10.64 -0.79 -11.50
C CYS A 33 11.57 -0.29 -12.64
N LEU A 34 12.71 -0.96 -12.84
CA LEU A 34 13.65 -0.62 -13.91
C LEU A 34 13.02 -0.77 -15.29
N ARG A 35 12.32 -1.88 -15.55
CA ARG A 35 11.61 -2.11 -16.81
C ARG A 35 10.45 -1.13 -17.00
N GLN A 36 9.71 -0.83 -15.94
CA GLN A 36 8.53 0.03 -16.01
C GLN A 36 8.87 1.50 -16.26
N PHE A 37 9.92 2.01 -15.61
CA PHE A 37 10.24 3.45 -15.63
C PHE A 37 11.56 3.78 -16.33
N GLY A 38 12.36 2.78 -16.70
CA GLY A 38 13.69 2.99 -17.30
C GLY A 38 14.71 3.58 -16.34
N ILE A 39 14.47 3.52 -15.03
CA ILE A 39 15.36 4.08 -14.00
C ILE A 39 15.66 3.05 -12.92
N THR A 40 16.86 3.12 -12.33
CA THR A 40 17.11 2.48 -11.04
C THR A 40 16.21 3.15 -10.01
N PHE A 41 15.41 2.37 -9.30
CA PHE A 41 14.46 2.94 -8.35
C PHE A 41 15.21 3.56 -7.15
N PRO A 42 14.83 4.76 -6.68
CA PRO A 42 15.54 5.43 -5.59
C PRO A 42 15.48 4.69 -4.24
N GLY A 43 16.54 4.84 -3.46
CA GLY A 43 16.64 4.31 -2.10
C GLY A 43 17.27 2.91 -1.97
N ASP A 44 17.37 2.44 -0.74
CA ASP A 44 17.87 1.10 -0.42
C ASP A 44 16.90 0.02 -0.93
N PRO A 45 17.36 -1.08 -1.53
CA PRO A 45 16.45 -2.14 -1.98
C PRO A 45 15.64 -2.76 -0.83
N GLN A 46 16.13 -2.74 0.41
CA GLN A 46 15.51 -3.24 1.64
C GLN A 46 15.17 -2.11 2.64
N GLY A 47 14.43 -1.11 2.18
CA GLY A 47 13.93 -0.02 3.05
C GLY A 47 13.59 1.27 2.30
N GLY A 48 14.03 1.37 1.06
CA GLY A 48 13.74 2.43 0.13
C GLY A 48 14.38 3.76 0.53
N VAL A 49 13.65 4.85 0.34
CA VAL A 49 14.16 6.18 0.66
C VAL A 49 14.15 6.44 2.17
N ASP A 50 15.13 7.21 2.66
CA ASP A 50 15.36 7.38 4.10
C ASP A 50 14.66 8.61 4.69
N SER A 51 14.24 9.55 3.86
CA SER A 51 13.59 10.78 4.33
C SER A 51 12.46 11.26 3.42
N ARG A 52 11.56 12.07 3.99
CA ARG A 52 10.44 12.68 3.25
C ARG A 52 10.90 13.48 2.02
N PRO A 53 11.96 14.31 2.08
CA PRO A 53 12.48 14.98 0.88
C PRO A 53 12.87 14.04 -0.26
N ASP A 54 13.43 12.87 0.05
CA ASP A 54 13.91 11.90 -0.93
C ASP A 54 12.77 11.29 -1.77
N CYS A 55 11.53 11.38 -1.30
CA CYS A 55 10.36 11.07 -2.13
C CYS A 55 10.36 11.85 -3.46
N GLY A 56 10.98 13.04 -3.51
CA GLY A 56 11.13 13.83 -4.73
C GLY A 56 11.85 13.12 -5.88
N GLU A 57 12.63 12.08 -5.58
CA GLU A 57 13.38 11.30 -6.56
C GLU A 57 12.53 10.25 -7.29
N LEU A 58 11.34 9.94 -6.78
CA LEU A 58 10.44 8.95 -7.39
C LEU A 58 9.88 9.46 -8.72
N PRO A 59 9.75 8.57 -9.74
CA PRO A 59 9.60 8.97 -11.14
C PRO A 59 8.25 9.61 -11.47
N THR A 60 7.19 9.32 -10.72
CA THR A 60 5.85 9.81 -11.00
C THR A 60 5.23 10.50 -9.79
N GLN A 61 4.37 11.51 -10.01
CA GLN A 61 3.69 12.18 -8.91
C GLN A 61 2.88 11.20 -8.04
N ARG A 62 2.25 10.20 -8.65
CA ARG A 62 1.50 9.16 -7.93
C ARG A 62 2.39 8.35 -6.98
N LEU A 63 3.61 8.01 -7.40
CA LEU A 63 4.58 7.37 -6.52
C LEU A 63 5.02 8.31 -5.39
N ARG A 64 5.24 9.60 -5.70
CA ARG A 64 5.58 10.60 -4.70
C ARG A 64 4.51 10.76 -3.63
N ASP A 65 3.23 10.81 -4.02
CA ASP A 65 2.12 10.95 -3.09
C ASP A 65 2.04 9.78 -2.09
N GLY A 66 2.23 8.54 -2.58
CA GLY A 66 2.31 7.36 -1.71
C GLY A 66 3.55 7.33 -0.83
N CYS A 67 4.68 7.86 -1.31
CA CYS A 67 5.89 8.00 -0.49
C CYS A 67 5.72 9.06 0.59
N TYR A 68 5.09 10.20 0.29
CA TYR A 68 4.82 11.23 1.29
C TYR A 68 3.91 10.70 2.40
N TRP A 69 2.92 9.85 2.07
CA TRP A 69 2.10 9.17 3.09
C TRP A 69 2.94 8.40 4.13
N ARG A 70 4.04 7.75 3.72
CA ARG A 70 4.97 7.03 4.62
C ARG A 70 5.46 7.93 5.74
N PHE A 71 5.79 9.17 5.41
CA PHE A 71 6.41 10.10 6.36
C PHE A 71 5.38 11.01 7.04
N ASP A 72 4.24 11.28 6.40
CA ASP A 72 3.23 12.21 6.89
C ASP A 72 2.24 11.52 7.83
N TRP A 73 1.49 10.53 7.34
CA TRP A 73 0.47 9.83 8.12
C TRP A 73 1.05 8.64 8.89
N PHE A 74 1.95 7.89 8.24
CA PHE A 74 2.58 6.72 8.86
C PHE A 74 3.81 7.09 9.72
N HIS A 75 4.17 8.38 9.76
CA HIS A 75 5.22 8.95 10.61
C HIS A 75 6.59 8.25 10.50
N GLY A 76 6.91 7.67 9.35
CA GLY A 76 8.15 6.94 9.10
C GLY A 76 8.33 5.72 10.00
N ALA A 77 7.23 5.12 10.51
CA ALA A 77 7.29 3.96 11.38
C ALA A 77 8.07 2.80 10.73
N ASN A 78 9.00 2.21 11.47
CA ASN A 78 9.85 1.11 11.00
C ASN A 78 9.31 -0.22 11.53
N ASN A 79 8.66 -0.99 10.63
CA ASN A 79 8.13 -2.34 10.89
C ASN A 79 7.33 -2.47 12.21
N PRO A 80 6.28 -1.66 12.42
CA PRO A 80 5.51 -1.69 13.65
C PRO A 80 4.73 -3.01 13.80
N HIS A 81 4.65 -3.51 15.04
CA HIS A 81 3.72 -4.58 15.38
C HIS A 81 2.28 -4.09 15.38
N VAL A 82 1.36 -4.94 14.91
CA VAL A 82 -0.08 -4.65 14.85
C VAL A 82 -0.89 -5.86 15.27
N ASN A 83 -2.10 -5.60 15.79
CA ASN A 83 -3.17 -6.58 15.83
C ASN A 83 -4.06 -6.36 14.61
N PHE A 84 -4.58 -7.43 14.03
CA PHE A 84 -5.45 -7.35 12.85
C PHE A 84 -6.67 -8.24 13.02
N THR A 85 -7.73 -7.87 12.31
CA THR A 85 -8.93 -8.69 12.12
C THR A 85 -9.37 -8.58 10.67
N GLN A 86 -9.94 -9.65 10.13
CA GLN A 86 -10.49 -9.61 8.78
C GLN A 86 -11.85 -8.92 8.80
N VAL A 87 -12.04 -8.00 7.86
CA VAL A 87 -13.27 -7.21 7.69
C VAL A 87 -13.70 -7.27 6.23
N ARG A 88 -14.95 -6.91 5.97
CA ARG A 88 -15.45 -6.68 4.62
C ARG A 88 -14.67 -5.56 3.94
N CYS A 89 -14.30 -5.76 2.67
CA CYS A 89 -13.52 -4.78 1.93
C CYS A 89 -14.31 -3.47 1.71
N PRO A 90 -13.76 -2.29 2.05
CA PRO A 90 -14.33 -1.02 1.63
C PRO A 90 -14.46 -0.93 0.11
N SER A 91 -15.53 -0.28 -0.36
CA SER A 91 -15.82 -0.13 -1.79
C SER A 91 -14.68 0.57 -2.56
N GLU A 92 -13.93 1.44 -1.89
CA GLU A 92 -12.82 2.21 -2.43
C GLU A 92 -11.60 1.33 -2.70
N LEU A 93 -11.37 0.29 -1.90
CA LEU A 93 -10.31 -0.69 -2.16
C LEU A 93 -10.70 -1.59 -3.34
N ILE A 94 -11.96 -2.05 -3.35
CA ILE A 94 -12.51 -2.86 -4.45
C ILE A 94 -12.47 -2.07 -5.77
N ALA A 95 -12.87 -0.80 -5.77
CA ALA A 95 -12.87 0.03 -6.96
C ALA A 95 -11.46 0.28 -7.52
N LYS A 96 -10.42 0.21 -6.68
CA LYS A 96 -9.02 0.35 -7.09
C LYS A 96 -8.44 -0.95 -7.62
N SER A 97 -8.66 -2.06 -6.93
CA SER A 97 -8.10 -3.36 -7.32
C SER A 97 -8.92 -4.09 -8.39
N GLY A 98 -10.21 -3.75 -8.52
CA GLY A 98 -11.17 -4.52 -9.32
C GLY A 98 -11.49 -5.89 -8.72
N CYS A 99 -11.02 -6.19 -7.50
CA CYS A 99 -11.09 -7.52 -6.90
C CYS A 99 -11.97 -7.51 -5.66
N MET A 100 -12.99 -8.37 -5.65
CA MET A 100 -13.85 -8.64 -4.50
C MET A 100 -13.96 -10.16 -4.33
N ARG A 101 -13.74 -10.64 -3.11
CA ARG A 101 -13.90 -12.07 -2.81
C ARG A 101 -15.38 -12.44 -2.78
N SER A 102 -15.70 -13.67 -3.18
CA SER A 102 -17.07 -14.20 -3.11
C SER A 102 -17.58 -14.39 -1.69
N ASP A 103 -16.68 -14.51 -0.70
CA ASP A 103 -16.99 -14.66 0.72
C ASP A 103 -16.84 -13.35 1.52
N ASP A 104 -16.62 -12.20 0.87
CA ASP A 104 -16.40 -10.91 1.54
C ASP A 104 -17.60 -10.52 2.44
N SER A 105 -18.81 -10.93 2.06
CA SER A 105 -20.03 -10.71 2.85
C SER A 105 -20.06 -11.47 4.18
N ASN A 106 -19.23 -12.50 4.35
CA ASN A 106 -19.18 -13.30 5.58
C ASN A 106 -18.39 -12.61 6.71
N PHE A 107 -17.67 -11.54 6.40
CA PHE A 107 -16.88 -10.77 7.36
C PHE A 107 -17.64 -9.53 7.84
N PRO A 108 -17.37 -9.07 9.08
CA PRO A 108 -18.03 -7.89 9.63
C PRO A 108 -17.66 -6.64 8.83
N LEU A 109 -18.55 -5.64 8.84
CA LEU A 109 -18.18 -4.29 8.43
C LEU A 109 -17.09 -3.77 9.37
N TYR A 110 -16.20 -2.93 8.85
CA TYR A 110 -15.28 -2.20 9.69
C TYR A 110 -16.03 -1.08 10.42
N THR A 111 -15.74 -0.91 11.71
CA THR A 111 -16.18 0.27 12.46
C THR A 111 -15.14 1.36 12.30
N ASP A 112 -15.55 2.59 12.02
CA ASP A 112 -14.63 3.71 12.13
C ASP A 112 -14.25 3.98 13.59
N TYR A 113 -13.25 4.84 13.82
CA TYR A 113 -12.82 5.23 15.18
C TYR A 113 -13.92 5.89 16.02
N GLN A 114 -15.08 6.21 15.43
CA GLN A 114 -16.22 6.85 16.08
C GLN A 114 -17.32 5.83 16.45
N GLY A 115 -17.14 4.54 16.16
CA GLY A 115 -18.07 3.47 16.56
C GLY A 115 -19.35 3.42 15.73
N TYR A 116 -19.41 4.10 14.58
CA TYR A 116 -20.53 4.00 13.66
C TYR A 116 -20.24 2.91 12.61
N GLU A 117 -21.22 2.04 12.36
CA GLU A 117 -21.25 1.25 11.12
C GLU A 117 -21.44 2.25 9.97
N GLN A 118 -20.39 2.49 9.18
CA GLN A 118 -20.52 3.45 8.08
C GLN A 118 -21.45 2.91 6.99
N ILE A 119 -22.65 3.49 6.96
CA ILE A 119 -23.39 3.74 5.74
C ILE A 119 -23.20 5.25 5.50
N ASN A 120 -22.25 5.63 4.62
CA ASN A 120 -22.10 6.93 3.92
C ASN A 120 -20.68 7.57 3.98
N PHE A 121 -20.16 7.87 2.78
CA PHE A 121 -18.77 8.17 2.42
C PHE A 121 -18.46 9.68 2.37
N GLN A 122 -18.34 10.36 3.53
CA GLN A 122 -17.96 11.79 3.52
C GLN A 122 -16.84 12.20 4.48
N GLY A 123 -16.20 11.25 5.18
CA GLY A 123 -15.27 11.59 6.28
C GLY A 123 -13.78 11.29 6.06
N TYR A 124 -13.39 10.59 5.00
CA TYR A 124 -11.97 10.30 4.76
C TYR A 124 -11.36 11.39 3.89
N GLU A 125 -10.27 11.98 4.39
CA GLU A 125 -9.35 12.75 3.57
C GLU A 125 -8.88 11.82 2.44
N GLN A 126 -9.46 12.02 1.26
CA GLN A 126 -9.20 11.20 0.10
C GLN A 126 -7.74 11.40 -0.30
N ILE A 127 -6.87 10.46 0.07
CA ILE A 127 -5.69 10.24 -0.76
C ILE A 127 -6.25 9.63 -2.03
N ASN A 128 -6.45 10.49 -3.02
CA ASN A 128 -7.00 10.09 -4.30
C ASN A 128 -5.96 9.23 -5.03
N PHE A 129 -5.98 7.92 -4.77
CA PHE A 129 -5.21 6.95 -5.54
C PHE A 129 -5.88 6.69 -6.92
N GLN A 130 -6.45 7.68 -7.60
CA GLN A 130 -7.00 7.52 -8.96
C GLN A 130 -5.84 7.29 -9.93
N GLY A 131 -5.72 6.04 -10.38
CA GLY A 131 -4.79 5.63 -11.43
C GLY A 131 -3.46 5.05 -10.94
N TYR A 132 -3.45 4.36 -9.79
CA TYR A 132 -2.42 3.34 -9.60
C TYR A 132 -2.75 2.24 -10.60
N GLU A 133 -2.29 2.38 -11.85
CA GLU A 133 -1.86 1.18 -12.59
C GLU A 133 -1.02 0.39 -11.58
N GLN A 134 -1.30 -0.91 -11.41
CA GLN A 134 -0.50 -1.74 -10.54
C GLN A 134 0.97 -1.50 -10.90
N ILE A 135 1.71 -0.85 -10.01
CA ILE A 135 3.14 -0.67 -10.17
C ILE A 135 3.73 -2.01 -9.76
N VAL A 136 3.83 -2.91 -10.74
CA VAL A 136 4.40 -4.24 -10.54
C VAL A 136 5.91 -4.11 -10.61
N CYS A 137 6.48 -3.55 -9.56
CA CYS A 137 7.94 -3.53 -9.42
C CYS A 137 8.51 -4.90 -9.05
N GLN A 138 7.65 -5.87 -8.76
CA GLN A 138 8.01 -7.23 -8.35
C GLN A 138 7.64 -8.27 -9.43
N ASP A 139 7.97 -7.99 -10.69
CA ASP A 139 7.83 -8.98 -11.74
C ASP A 139 8.85 -10.11 -11.55
N HIS A 140 8.34 -11.33 -11.37
CA HIS A 140 9.11 -12.54 -11.66
C HIS A 140 9.19 -12.73 -13.18
N GLU A 141 10.39 -12.93 -13.72
CA GLU A 141 10.56 -13.51 -15.07
C GLU A 141 10.11 -14.98 -15.09
#